data_AF-A0A5K0YXM2-F1
#
_entry.id   AF-A0A5K0YXM2-F1
#
_cell.length_a   1.000
_cell.length_b   1.000
_cell.length_c   1.000
_cell.angle_alpha   90.00
_cell.angle_beta   90.00
_cell.angle_gamma   90.00
#
_symmetry.space_group_name_H-M   'P 1'
#
loop_
_entity.id
_entity.type
_entity.pdbx_description
1 polymer ?
#
loop_
_entity_poly.entity_id
_entity_poly.type
_entity_poly.pdbx_seq_one_letter_code
_entity_poly.pdbx_strand_id
1 'polypeptide(L)' 'MAALVKLVALAFLLIVPISATDYTVGDASGWTLGVDYNNWVAGKTFKVGDRL' A
#
# COMPACT_ATOMS: atom_id res chain seq x y z
N MET A 1 38.10 2.48 -6.26
CA MET A 1 36.95 3.38 -6.02
C MET A 1 35.81 3.20 -7.02
N ALA A 2 36.05 3.26 -8.34
CA ALA A 2 34.97 3.21 -9.35
C ALA A 2 34.09 1.94 -9.32
N ALA A 3 34.65 0.76 -9.05
CA ALA A 3 33.87 -0.48 -8.97
C ALA A 3 32.90 -0.49 -7.76
N LEU A 4 33.34 0.03 -6.61
CA LEU A 4 32.51 0.15 -5.41
C LEU A 4 31.33 1.11 -5.64
N VAL A 5 31.59 2.24 -6.30
CA VAL A 5 30.56 3.23 -6.67
C VAL A 5 29.49 2.61 -7.58
N LYS A 6 29.90 1.81 -8.57
CA LYS A 6 28.96 1.10 -9.46
C LYS A 6 28.12 0.06 -8.73
N LEU A 7 28.72 -0.66 -7.79
CA LEU A 7 28.02 -1.68 -7.00
C LEU A 7 26.95 -1.05 -6.10
N VAL A 8 27.28 0.08 -5.46
CA VAL A 8 26.34 0.85 -4.63
C VAL A 8 25.21 1.45 -5.48
N ALA A 9 25.52 1.99 -6.66
CA ALA A 9 24.50 2.51 -7.58
C ALA A 9 23.54 1.41 -8.05
N LEU A 10 24.05 0.20 -8.36
CA LEU A 10 23.22 -0.94 -8.72
C LEU A 10 22.34 -1.40 -7.55
N ALA A 11 22.86 -1.39 -6.32
CA ALA A 11 22.08 -1.74 -5.13
C ALA A 11 20.91 -0.77 -4.89
N PHE A 12 21.11 0.53 -5.11
CA PHE A 12 20.03 1.53 -5.01
C PHE A 12 18.94 1.34 -6.08
N LEU A 13 19.30 0.87 -7.28
CA LEU A 13 18.34 0.57 -8.36
C LEU A 13 17.48 -0.68 -8.07
N LEU A 14 17.89 -1.52 -7.12
CA LEU A 14 17.18 -2.75 -6.73
C LEU A 14 16.21 -2.54 -5.55
N ILE A 15 16.13 -1.33 -5.00
CA ILE A 15 15.19 -1.02 -3.91
C ILE A 15 13.77 -0.96 -4.48
N VAL A 16 12.95 -1.97 -4.17
CA VAL A 16 11.52 -1.95 -4.47
C VAL A 16 10.81 -1.21 -3.33
N PRO A 17 10.09 -0.11 -3.61
CA PRO A 17 9.33 0.58 -2.58
C PRO A 17 8.19 -0.32 -2.08
N ILE A 18 8.17 -0.60 -0.77
CA ILE A 18 7.00 -1.19 -0.11
C ILE A 18 6.11 -0.03 0.33
N SER A 19 4.94 0.09 -0.30
CA SER A 19 3.89 1.04 0.10
C SER A 19 2.74 0.29 0.75
N ALA A 20 2.35 0.71 1.95
CA ALA A 20 1.11 0.30 2.59
C ALA A 20 0.01 1.35 2.33
N THR A 21 -1.22 0.90 2.21
CA THR A 21 -2.40 1.75 2.08
C THR A 21 -3.24 1.70 3.35
N ASP A 22 -3.67 2.88 3.82
CA ASP A 22 -4.66 2.99 4.89
C ASP A 22 -6.05 3.19 4.25
N TYR A 23 -6.98 2.29 4.56
CA TYR A 23 -8.34 2.32 4.04
C TYR A 23 -9.34 2.72 5.12
N THR A 24 -9.89 3.93 5.03
CA THR A 24 -11.00 4.31 5.93
C THR A 24 -12.21 3.41 5.69
N VAL A 25 -12.62 2.66 6.71
CA VAL A 25 -13.75 1.76 6.55
C VAL A 25 -15.07 2.51 6.39
N GLY A 26 -15.83 2.15 5.34
CA GLY A 26 -17.04 2.86 4.95
C GLY A 26 -16.78 4.22 4.30
N ASP A 27 -15.52 4.54 3.94
CA ASP A 27 -15.09 5.81 3.36
C ASP A 27 -15.66 7.01 4.15
N ALA A 28 -16.45 7.87 3.50
CA ALA A 28 -17.07 9.03 4.17
C ALA A 28 -18.20 8.66 5.15
N SER A 29 -18.80 7.49 5.02
CA SER A 29 -19.90 7.02 5.89
C SER A 29 -19.41 6.43 7.21
N GLY A 30 -18.16 5.97 7.26
CA GLY A 30 -17.56 5.38 8.45
C GLY A 30 -18.09 3.99 8.82
N TRP A 31 -17.75 3.55 10.04
CA TRP A 31 -18.19 2.26 10.58
C TRP A 31 -19.54 2.39 11.31
N THR A 32 -20.64 2.15 10.61
CA THR A 32 -22.01 2.33 11.13
C THR A 32 -23.01 1.38 10.46
N LEU A 33 -24.20 1.26 11.05
CA LEU A 33 -25.29 0.46 10.48
C LEU A 33 -25.86 1.09 9.21
N GLY A 34 -26.31 0.25 8.28
CA GLY A 34 -26.93 0.69 7.02
C GLY A 34 -25.95 1.02 5.89
N VAL A 35 -24.63 0.89 6.12
CA VAL A 35 -23.62 1.00 5.05
C VAL A 35 -23.50 -0.33 4.31
N ASP A 36 -23.45 -0.27 2.98
CA ASP A 36 -23.14 -1.43 2.17
C ASP A 36 -21.63 -1.67 2.11
N TYR A 37 -21.14 -2.53 3.01
CA TYR A 37 -19.72 -2.89 3.06
C TYR A 37 -19.27 -3.78 1.89
N ASN A 38 -20.18 -4.48 1.20
CA ASN A 38 -19.82 -5.23 0.00
C ASN A 38 -19.48 -4.27 -1.14
N ASN A 39 -20.27 -3.20 -1.28
CA ASN A 39 -19.94 -2.13 -2.21
C ASN A 39 -18.70 -1.34 -1.78
N TRP A 40 -18.48 -1.11 -0.48
CA TRP A 40 -17.26 -0.48 0.01
C TRP A 40 -16.01 -1.29 -0.38
N VAL A 41 -16.01 -2.62 -0.23
CA VAL A 41 -14.84 -3.43 -0.65
C VAL A 41 -14.72 -3.61 -2.16
N ALA A 42 -15.78 -3.30 -2.93
CA ALA A 42 -15.79 -3.54 -4.38
C ALA A 42 -14.68 -2.74 -5.07
N GLY A 43 -13.83 -3.43 -5.83
CA GLY A 43 -12.71 -2.83 -6.55
C GLY A 43 -11.49 -2.49 -5.68
N LYS A 44 -11.54 -2.69 -4.36
CA LYS A 44 -10.37 -2.54 -3.48
C LYS A 44 -9.55 -3.84 -3.48
N THR A 45 -8.23 -3.72 -3.49
CA THR A 45 -7.29 -4.85 -3.39
C THR A 45 -6.43 -4.64 -2.16
N PHE A 46 -6.63 -5.47 -1.15
CA PHE A 46 -5.85 -5.44 0.08
C PHE A 46 -4.57 -6.24 -0.09
N LYS A 47 -3.45 -5.63 0.28
CA LYS A 47 -2.12 -6.22 0.24
C LYS A 47 -1.59 -6.39 1.66
N VAL A 48 -0.62 -7.30 1.82
CA VAL A 48 0.06 -7.46 3.11
C VAL A 48 0.75 -6.14 3.47
N GLY A 49 0.46 -5.64 4.67
CA GLY A 49 0.98 -4.37 5.18
C GLY A 49 -0.06 -3.23 5.18
N ASP A 50 -1.16 -3.36 4.45
CA ASP A 50 -2.26 -2.38 4.47
C ASP A 50 -2.99 -2.37 5.82
N ARG A 51 -3.67 -1.26 6.10
CA ARG A 51 -4.46 -1.06 7.33
C ARG A 51 -5.87 -0.58 6.98
N LEU A 52 -6.80 -0.80 7.91
CA LEU A 52 -8.20 -0.36 7.86
C LEU A 52 -8.48 0.64 8.98
#